data_AF-A0A958GB48-F1
#
_entry.id   AF-A0A958GB48-F1
#
_cell.length_a   1.000
_cell.length_b   1.000
_cell.length_c   1.000
_cell.angle_alpha   90.00
_cell.angle_beta   90.00
_cell.angle_gamma   90.00
#
_symmetry.space_group_name_H-M   'P 1'
#
loop_
_entity.id
_entity.type
_entity.pdbx_description
1 polymer ?
#
loop_
_entity_poly.entity_id
_entity_poly.type
_entity_poly.pdbx_seq_one_letter_code
_entity_poly.pdbx_strand_id
1 'polypeptide(L)'
;TWNHDFPIYSGSHQGEWDVCADCHVQPNNFAIFECIFCHEHNQNDMDDEHQGVSGYVYQSSACYSCHPDGEEHPFNPFEKLDRVR
;
A
#
# COMPACT_ATOMS: atom_id res chain seq x y z
N THR A 1 7.41 -21.34 -4.04
CA THR A 1 6.90 -20.26 -3.17
C THR A 1 6.89 -18.99 -4.00
N TRP A 2 5.79 -18.25 -3.99
CA TRP A 2 5.72 -16.95 -4.68
C TRP A 2 6.46 -15.91 -3.84
N ASN A 3 7.28 -15.07 -4.48
CA ASN A 3 7.94 -13.96 -3.80
C ASN A 3 6.99 -12.76 -3.84
N HIS A 4 6.64 -12.22 -2.69
CA HIS A 4 5.86 -10.99 -2.62
C HIS A 4 6.82 -9.81 -2.71
N ASP A 5 6.69 -8.99 -3.75
CA ASP A 5 7.50 -7.76 -3.87
C ASP A 5 7.00 -6.68 -2.89
N PHE A 6 5.70 -6.69 -2.57
CA PHE A 6 5.13 -5.91 -1.47
C PHE A 6 5.52 -6.55 -0.12
N PRO A 7 6.07 -5.78 0.84
CA PRO A 7 6.67 -6.33 2.05
C PRO A 7 5.64 -6.72 3.12
N ILE A 8 4.87 -7.79 2.89
CA ILE A 8 3.85 -8.29 3.84
C ILE A 8 4.42 -8.92 5.12
N TYR A 9 5.72 -9.23 5.15
CA TYR A 9 6.37 -9.89 6.29
C TYR A 9 7.24 -8.94 7.13
N SER A 10 7.20 -7.63 6.86
CA SER A 10 7.98 -6.60 7.55
C SER A 10 7.21 -5.26 7.58
N GLY A 11 7.72 -4.29 8.34
CA GLY A 11 7.11 -2.96 8.37
C GLY A 11 5.72 -2.97 9.01
N SER A 12 4.89 -2.00 8.63
CA SER A 12 3.56 -1.80 9.23
C SER A 12 2.55 -2.90 8.89
N HIS A 13 2.80 -3.70 7.85
CA HIS A 13 1.92 -4.82 7.46
C HIS A 13 2.29 -6.14 8.15
N GLN A 14 3.39 -6.19 8.89
CA GLN A 14 3.87 -7.41 9.52
C GLN A 14 2.93 -7.87 10.64
N GLY A 15 2.27 -9.01 10.44
CA GLY A 15 1.41 -9.63 11.45
C GLY A 15 -0.04 -9.14 11.46
N GLU A 16 -0.42 -8.30 10.50
CA GLU A 16 -1.77 -7.74 10.36
C GLU A 16 -2.69 -8.58 9.44
N TRP A 17 -2.21 -9.70 8.93
CA TRP A 17 -2.93 -10.60 8.04
C TRP A 17 -2.68 -12.06 8.43
N ASP A 18 -3.65 -12.92 8.16
CA ASP A 18 -3.61 -14.35 8.49
C ASP A 18 -3.64 -15.23 7.23
N VAL A 19 -4.36 -14.80 6.20
CA VAL A 19 -4.56 -15.57 4.97
C VAL A 19 -4.40 -14.71 3.72
N CYS A 20 -4.06 -15.35 2.60
CA CYS A 20 -3.87 -14.65 1.33
C CYS A 20 -5.09 -13.82 0.91
N ALA A 21 -6.30 -14.26 1.29
CA ALA A 21 -7.55 -13.60 0.96
C ALA A 21 -7.77 -12.26 1.69
N ASP A 22 -6.99 -11.96 2.73
CA ASP A 22 -7.06 -10.68 3.45
C ASP A 22 -6.62 -9.53 2.54
N CYS A 23 -5.66 -9.78 1.64
CA CYS A 23 -5.23 -8.83 0.61
C CYS A 23 -5.75 -9.21 -0.78
N HIS A 24 -5.75 -10.49 -1.16
CA HIS A 24 -6.14 -10.98 -2.48
C HIS A 24 -7.59 -11.44 -2.52
N VAL A 25 -8.48 -10.49 -2.74
CA VAL A 25 -9.93 -10.64 -2.48
C VAL A 25 -10.69 -11.50 -3.50
N GLN A 26 -10.05 -11.95 -4.59
CA GLN A 26 -10.67 -12.82 -5.58
C GLN A 26 -10.16 -14.26 -5.48
N PRO A 27 -11.01 -15.25 -5.12
CA PRO A 27 -10.61 -16.63 -4.88
C PRO A 27 -9.90 -17.35 -6.05
N ASN A 28 -10.11 -16.87 -7.28
CA ASN A 28 -9.53 -17.46 -8.49
C ASN A 28 -8.56 -16.50 -9.23
N ASN A 29 -8.29 -15.32 -8.67
CA ASN A 29 -7.44 -14.33 -9.31
C ASN A 29 -6.69 -13.49 -8.27
N PHE A 30 -5.53 -13.99 -7.85
CA PHE A 30 -4.66 -13.35 -6.87
C PHE A 30 -3.95 -12.10 -7.43
N ALA A 31 -4.15 -11.75 -8.70
CA ALA A 31 -3.70 -10.45 -9.21
C ALA A 31 -4.61 -9.29 -8.75
N ILE A 32 -5.83 -9.60 -8.27
CA ILE A 32 -6.71 -8.59 -7.68
C ILE A 32 -6.45 -8.54 -6.18
N PHE A 33 -6.06 -7.36 -5.71
CA PHE A 33 -5.77 -7.09 -4.31
C PHE A 33 -6.46 -5.79 -3.87
N GLU A 34 -6.69 -5.68 -2.57
CA GLU A 34 -7.27 -4.48 -1.97
C GLU A 34 -6.44 -4.01 -0.77
N CYS A 35 -6.03 -2.75 -0.79
CA CYS A 35 -5.33 -2.09 0.33
C CYS A 35 -6.36 -1.44 1.29
N ILE A 36 -7.46 -0.94 0.72
CA ILE A 36 -8.48 -0.13 1.42
C ILE A 36 -9.48 -0.96 2.23
N PHE A 37 -9.32 -2.28 2.28
CA PHE A 37 -10.18 -3.18 3.08
C PHE A 37 -9.69 -3.34 4.51
N CYS A 38 -8.44 -2.98 4.79
CA CYS A 38 -7.93 -2.82 6.14
C CYS A 38 -8.50 -1.53 6.75
N HIS A 39 -8.67 -1.52 8.07
CA HIS A 39 -9.32 -0.42 8.79
C HIS A 39 -8.50 0.89 8.82
N GLU A 40 -7.18 0.79 8.60
CA GLU A 40 -6.24 1.91 8.64
C GLU A 40 -6.33 2.82 7.41
N HIS A 41 -6.83 2.33 6.28
CA HIS A 41 -6.84 3.06 5.01
C HIS A 41 -8.22 3.57 4.64
N ASN A 42 -8.99 4.08 5.59
CA ASN A 42 -10.33 4.60 5.29
C ASN A 42 -10.26 5.91 4.50
N GLN A 43 -11.28 6.15 3.66
CA GLN A 43 -11.23 7.22 2.66
C GLN A 43 -11.05 8.61 3.25
N ASN A 44 -11.75 8.95 4.33
CA ASN A 44 -11.69 10.30 4.87
C ASN A 44 -10.30 10.62 5.39
N ASP A 45 -9.70 9.69 6.15
CA ASP A 45 -8.37 9.87 6.71
C ASP A 45 -7.33 9.92 5.57
N MET A 46 -7.43 9.04 4.57
CA MET A 46 -6.52 9.08 3.43
C MET A 46 -6.69 10.34 2.58
N ASP A 47 -7.92 10.84 2.40
CA ASP A 47 -8.17 12.09 1.68
C ASP A 47 -7.55 13.29 2.42
N ASP A 48 -7.58 13.28 3.76
CA ASP A 48 -6.96 14.32 4.60
C ASP A 48 -5.42 14.24 4.59
N GLU A 49 -4.85 13.05 4.69
CA GLU A 49 -3.38 12.85 4.66
C GLU A 49 -2.77 13.14 3.27
N HIS A 50 -3.53 12.89 2.20
CA HIS A 50 -3.07 13.14 0.82
C HIS A 50 -3.44 14.54 0.29
N GLN A 51 -3.83 15.48 1.16
CA GLN A 51 -4.08 16.86 0.75
C GLN A 51 -2.85 17.48 0.08
N GLY A 52 -3.01 17.88 -1.18
CA GLY A 52 -1.92 18.47 -1.97
C GLY A 52 -1.03 17.47 -2.70
N VAL A 53 -1.26 16.15 -2.54
CA VAL A 53 -0.59 15.12 -3.34
C VAL A 53 -1.26 15.02 -4.71
N SER A 54 -0.57 15.51 -5.74
CA SER A 54 -1.09 15.45 -7.11
C SER A 54 -1.20 14.00 -7.60
N GLY A 55 -2.36 13.64 -8.14
CA GLY A 55 -2.61 12.30 -8.67
C GLY A 55 -3.02 11.26 -7.61
N TYR A 56 -3.28 11.69 -6.37
CA TYR A 56 -3.94 10.84 -5.39
C TYR A 56 -5.30 10.35 -5.90
N VAL A 57 -5.53 9.05 -5.77
CA VAL A 57 -6.78 8.37 -6.11
C VAL A 57 -6.99 7.28 -5.05
N TYR A 58 -8.15 7.30 -4.40
CA TYR A 58 -8.54 6.28 -3.42
C TYR A 58 -8.93 4.96 -4.10
N GLN A 59 -7.93 4.24 -4.62
CA GLN A 59 -8.05 2.93 -5.26
C GLN A 59 -6.78 2.12 -4.96
N SER A 60 -6.92 0.85 -4.60
CA SER A 60 -5.82 -0.02 -4.19
C SER A 60 -4.66 -0.10 -5.19
N SER A 61 -4.96 -0.09 -6.50
CA SER A 61 -3.94 -0.07 -7.55
C SER A 61 -3.13 1.23 -7.58
N ALA A 62 -3.76 2.37 -7.27
CA ALA A 62 -3.08 3.66 -7.14
C ALA A 62 -2.28 3.74 -5.84
N CYS A 63 -2.82 3.22 -4.73
CA CYS A 63 -2.12 3.10 -3.45
C CYS A 63 -0.79 2.34 -3.64
N TYR A 64 -0.84 1.15 -4.25
CA TYR A 64 0.35 0.34 -4.53
C TYR A 64 1.34 1.03 -5.47
N SER A 65 0.86 1.82 -6.43
CA SER A 65 1.73 2.54 -7.37
C SER A 65 2.57 3.63 -6.67
N CYS A 66 2.01 4.29 -5.65
CA CYS A 66 2.75 5.28 -4.84
C CYS A 66 3.52 4.65 -3.69
N HIS A 67 2.98 3.60 -3.07
CA HIS A 67 3.52 2.90 -1.90
C HIS A 67 3.83 1.43 -2.22
N PRO A 68 4.79 1.14 -3.12
CA PRO A 68 5.14 -0.23 -3.48
C PRO A 68 5.77 -1.01 -2.32
N ASP A 69 6.28 -0.30 -1.31
CA ASP A 69 6.84 -0.85 -0.08
C ASP A 69 5.87 -0.77 1.11
N GLY A 70 4.63 -0.32 0.91
CA GLY A 70 3.61 -0.33 1.96
C GLY A 70 3.85 0.61 3.14
N GLU A 71 4.80 1.55 3.00
CA GLU A 71 5.12 2.54 4.02
C GLU A 71 4.59 3.92 3.63
N GLU A 72 4.21 4.72 4.63
CA GLU A 72 3.99 6.16 4.46
C GLU A 72 5.33 6.83 4.18
N HIS A 73 5.38 7.68 3.15
CA HIS A 73 6.56 8.49 2.86
C HIS A 73 6.19 9.95 3.12
N PRO A 74 6.94 10.70 3.96
CA PRO A 74 6.78 12.14 3.98
C PRO A 74 7.01 12.63 2.56
N PHE A 75 6.04 13.35 1.98
CA PHE A 75 6.16 13.87 0.63
C PHE A 75 7.32 14.88 0.57
N ASN A 76 8.53 14.36 0.39
CA ASN A 76 9.73 15.13 0.16
C ASN A 76 10.08 14.95 -1.32
N PRO A 77 9.80 15.95 -2.17
CA PRO A 77 10.13 15.87 -3.60
C PRO A 77 11.64 15.71 -3.88
N PHE A 78 12.49 15.68 -2.85
CA PHE A 78 13.94 15.52 -2.95
C PHE A 78 14.50 14.17 -2.42
N GLU A 79 13.72 13.29 -1.79
CA GLU A 79 14.28 12.07 -1.14
C GLU A 79 14.47 10.84 -2.04
N LYS A 80 14.05 10.89 -3.32
CA LYS A 80 14.30 9.78 -4.26
C LYS A 80 15.78 9.53 -4.58
N LEU A 81 16.72 10.35 -4.07
CA LEU A 81 18.16 10.20 -4.30
C LEU A 81 18.92 9.47 -3.18
N ASP A 82 18.31 9.24 -2.01
CA ASP A 82 19.04 8.73 -0.84
C ASP A 82 18.83 7.24 -0.53
N ARG A 83 17.89 6.55 -1.20
CA ARG A 83 17.72 5.07 -1.11
C ARG A 83 18.67 4.26 -1.99
N VAL A 84 19.63 4.90 -2.68
CA VAL A 84 20.71 4.22 -3.43
C VAL A 84 22.05 4.33 -2.70
N ARG A 85 22.06 4.04 -1.40
CA ARG A 85 23.29 3.82 -0.62
C ARG A 85 23.22 2.50 0.13
#